data_AF-A0A3N0IBP6-F1
#
_entry.id   AF-A0A3N0IBP6-F1
#
_cell.length_a   1.000
_cell.length_b   1.000
_cell.length_c   1.000
_cell.angle_alpha   90.00
_cell.angle_beta   90.00
_cell.angle_gamma   90.00
#
_symmetry.space_group_name_H-M   'P 1'
#
loop_
_entity.id
_entity.type
_entity.pdbx_description
1 polymer ?
#
loop_
_entity_poly.entity_id
_entity_poly.type
_entity_poly.pdbx_seq_one_letter_code
_entity_poly.pdbx_strand_id
1 'polypeptide(L)'
;MKGAYQIVVRNNKVQIKLYIKRNLTILQGKSATGKTTLLELIAAYDELGASSGVTVNCDAPCKVLSGRNWLRDLSSIENSIVFVDEDNAFMRSYEFAHAARHSSNYYVLVARESLPQLPYSVDEIYGLKNTNRSTTKYPVYSRTYASTYRIYGTTEFIGEKPQAVIVEDSNSGYQFFSALCEKSGIPCISANGKSHIYDIVLEREESDVLVIADGAAFGPEMELLTSLQRFKSIKLFLPESFEWLVLKSGLFTDKETQDMLLNPFDYIESSEFFSWEQFFTHELINKTKGSHFSYQKSQLNHAYLEGKTHNAIKESLPHLGIV
;
A
#
# COMPACT_ATOMS: atom_id res chain seq x y z
N MET A 1 -1.83 11.37 12.73
CA MET A 1 -2.38 10.17 13.37
C MET A 1 -1.44 8.96 13.23
N LYS A 2 -1.44 8.08 14.22
CA LYS A 2 -0.64 6.84 14.30
C LYS A 2 -1.53 5.67 14.70
N GLY A 3 -1.20 4.44 14.33
CA GLY A 3 -1.89 3.23 14.77
C GLY A 3 -2.83 2.59 13.74
N ALA A 4 -3.45 1.49 14.14
CA ALA A 4 -4.45 0.79 13.34
C ALA A 4 -5.86 0.98 13.91
N TYR A 5 -6.85 1.13 13.02
CA TYR A 5 -8.21 1.51 13.36
C TYR A 5 -9.20 0.49 12.83
N GLN A 6 -9.96 -0.12 13.73
CA GLN A 6 -11.09 -0.97 13.36
C GLN A 6 -12.36 -0.13 13.29
N ILE A 7 -12.98 -0.10 12.12
CA ILE A 7 -14.18 0.68 11.86
C ILE A 7 -15.35 -0.28 11.70
N VAL A 8 -16.37 -0.14 12.54
CA VAL A 8 -17.61 -0.92 12.45
C VAL A 8 -18.79 0.04 12.26
N VAL A 9 -19.37 0.04 11.06
CA VAL A 9 -20.54 0.85 10.71
C VAL A 9 -21.75 -0.06 10.62
N ARG A 10 -22.81 0.21 11.38
CA ARG A 10 -24.01 -0.63 11.39
C ARG A 10 -25.31 0.14 11.53
N ASN A 11 -26.36 -0.40 10.93
CA ASN A 11 -27.75 -0.08 11.23
C ASN A 11 -28.56 -1.38 11.39
N ASN A 12 -29.89 -1.30 11.32
CA ASN A 12 -30.74 -2.47 11.44
C ASN A 12 -30.58 -3.47 10.28
N LYS A 13 -30.18 -3.00 9.08
CA LYS A 13 -30.11 -3.80 7.85
C LYS A 13 -28.70 -4.30 7.51
N VAL A 14 -27.67 -3.52 7.82
CA VAL A 14 -26.30 -3.73 7.35
C VAL A 14 -25.29 -3.53 8.49
N GLN A 15 -24.22 -4.31 8.48
CA GLN A 15 -23.01 -4.06 9.26
C GLN A 15 -21.77 -4.23 8.38
N ILE A 16 -20.93 -3.20 8.32
CA ILE A 16 -19.70 -3.16 7.53
C ILE A 16 -18.52 -3.04 8.48
N LYS A 17 -17.50 -3.88 8.29
CA LYS A 17 -16.25 -3.84 9.04
C LYS A 17 -15.07 -3.51 8.13
N LEU A 18 -14.26 -2.56 8.55
CA LEU A 18 -12.99 -2.19 7.92
C LEU A 18 -11.88 -2.21 8.96
N TYR A 19 -10.65 -2.44 8.51
CA TYR A 19 -9.45 -2.34 9.33
C TYR A 19 -8.42 -1.55 8.55
N ILE A 20 -8.05 -0.38 9.08
CA ILE A 20 -7.20 0.60 8.40
C ILE A 20 -5.89 0.73 9.18
N LYS A 21 -4.76 0.67 8.50
CA LYS A 21 -3.42 0.70 9.13
C LYS A 21 -2.51 1.81 8.61
N ARG A 22 -2.93 2.52 7.56
CA ARG A 22 -2.08 3.42 6.77
C ARG A 22 -2.86 4.66 6.37
N ASN A 23 -2.12 5.69 6.00
CA ASN A 23 -2.66 6.99 5.60
C ASN A 23 -3.63 6.88 4.43
N LEU A 24 -3.43 5.94 3.52
CA LEU A 24 -4.23 5.77 2.31
C LEU A 24 -4.74 4.34 2.19
N THR A 25 -6.06 4.19 2.11
CA THR A 25 -6.74 2.93 1.83
C THR A 25 -7.69 3.11 0.65
N ILE A 26 -7.61 2.22 -0.33
CA ILE A 26 -8.45 2.24 -1.52
C ILE A 26 -9.52 1.16 -1.40
N LEU A 27 -10.80 1.56 -1.49
CA LEU A 27 -11.92 0.64 -1.63
C LEU A 27 -12.34 0.57 -3.10
N GLN A 28 -11.83 -0.42 -3.80
CA GLN A 28 -12.11 -0.64 -5.21
C GLN A 28 -13.25 -1.66 -5.41
N GLY A 29 -13.86 -1.66 -6.59
CA GLY A 29 -14.69 -2.76 -7.06
C GLY A 29 -15.98 -2.30 -7.74
N LYS A 30 -16.69 -3.27 -8.31
CA LYS A 30 -17.92 -3.03 -9.08
C LYS A 30 -19.04 -2.42 -8.22
N SER A 31 -19.98 -1.75 -8.89
CA SER A 31 -21.18 -1.15 -8.29
C SER A 31 -21.97 -2.16 -7.43
N ALA A 32 -22.75 -1.67 -6.47
CA ALA A 32 -23.65 -2.46 -5.62
C ALA A 32 -22.99 -3.44 -4.62
N THR A 33 -21.73 -3.21 -4.24
CA THR A 33 -21.01 -4.01 -3.22
C THR A 33 -21.15 -3.47 -1.79
N GLY A 34 -21.85 -2.35 -1.59
CA GLY A 34 -22.06 -1.71 -0.28
C GLY A 34 -21.13 -0.54 0.03
N LYS A 35 -20.29 -0.11 -0.92
CA LYS A 35 -19.38 1.05 -0.75
C LYS A 35 -20.14 2.37 -0.58
N THR A 36 -21.09 2.67 -1.46
CA THR A 36 -21.95 3.86 -1.33
C THR A 36 -22.73 3.82 -0.01
N THR A 37 -23.28 2.65 0.34
CA THR A 37 -23.96 2.46 1.64
C THR A 37 -23.04 2.72 2.84
N LEU A 38 -21.76 2.37 2.76
CA LEU A 38 -20.79 2.72 3.82
C LEU A 38 -20.71 4.23 4.00
N LEU A 39 -20.51 4.99 2.92
CA LEU A 39 -20.38 6.44 2.98
C LEU A 39 -21.68 7.12 3.42
N GLU A 40 -22.83 6.67 2.92
CA GLU A 40 -24.16 7.16 3.34
C GLU A 40 -24.39 6.97 4.84
N LEU A 41 -24.03 5.81 5.39
CA LEU A 41 -24.18 5.53 6.82
C LEU A 41 -23.24 6.40 7.67
N ILE A 42 -22.00 6.60 7.23
CA ILE A 42 -21.05 7.47 7.95
C ILE A 42 -21.53 8.92 7.88
N ALA A 43 -21.95 9.41 6.72
CA ALA A 43 -22.46 10.77 6.55
C ALA A 43 -23.69 11.03 7.44
N ALA A 44 -24.65 10.09 7.46
CA ALA A 44 -25.83 10.20 8.30
C ALA A 44 -25.49 10.24 9.80
N TYR A 45 -24.50 9.45 10.23
CA TYR A 45 -24.02 9.48 11.61
C TYR A 45 -23.26 10.77 11.93
N ASP A 46 -22.47 11.28 10.99
CA ASP A 46 -21.73 12.54 11.18
C ASP A 46 -22.66 13.74 11.33
N GLU A 47 -23.77 13.77 10.57
CA GLU A 47 -24.75 14.86 10.61
C GLU A 47 -25.69 14.77 11.83
N LEU A 48 -26.23 13.58 12.12
CA LEU A 48 -27.33 13.40 13.09
C LEU A 48 -26.94 12.60 14.34
N GLY A 49 -25.70 12.10 14.41
CA GLY A 49 -25.25 11.23 15.48
C GLY A 49 -26.13 9.99 15.64
N ALA A 50 -26.44 9.63 16.89
CA ALA A 50 -27.28 8.48 17.22
C ALA A 50 -28.71 8.57 16.64
N SER A 51 -29.22 9.78 16.37
CA SER A 51 -30.56 9.99 15.82
C SER A 51 -30.73 9.48 14.38
N SER A 52 -29.62 9.26 13.66
CA SER A 52 -29.62 8.63 12.33
C SER A 52 -30.08 7.16 12.32
N GLY A 53 -30.10 6.50 13.50
CA GLY A 53 -30.28 5.05 13.59
C GLY A 53 -29.05 4.25 13.14
N VAL A 54 -27.92 4.92 12.92
CA VAL A 54 -26.62 4.34 12.59
C VAL A 54 -25.73 4.33 13.83
N THR A 55 -24.88 3.32 13.95
CA THR A 55 -23.78 3.28 14.91
C THR A 55 -22.46 3.16 14.14
N VAL A 56 -21.55 4.09 14.38
CA VAL A 56 -20.15 4.02 13.92
C VAL A 56 -19.29 3.79 15.15
N ASN A 57 -18.55 2.68 15.18
CA ASN A 57 -17.59 2.37 16.23
C ASN A 57 -16.17 2.42 15.64
N CYS A 58 -15.37 3.36 16.12
CA CYS A 58 -13.97 3.58 15.72
C CYS A 58 -13.31 4.44 16.82
N ASP A 59 -12.03 4.19 17.09
CA ASP A 59 -11.25 4.96 18.07
C ASP A 59 -10.81 6.34 17.55
N ALA A 60 -11.03 6.61 16.25
CA ALA A 60 -10.86 7.92 15.62
C ALA A 60 -12.18 8.43 15.00
N PRO A 61 -12.41 9.76 14.95
CA PRO A 61 -13.57 10.32 14.27
C PRO A 61 -13.63 9.90 12.80
N CYS A 62 -14.81 9.52 12.32
CA CYS A 62 -15.03 9.21 10.90
C CYS A 62 -15.79 10.37 10.25
N LYS A 63 -15.22 10.94 9.18
CA LYS A 63 -15.79 12.10 8.46
C LYS A 63 -15.96 11.77 6.98
N VAL A 64 -17.02 12.27 6.35
CA VAL A 64 -17.18 12.22 4.89
C VAL A 64 -16.81 13.56 4.30
N LEU A 65 -15.84 13.59 3.39
CA LEU A 65 -15.42 14.80 2.70
C LEU A 65 -16.05 14.84 1.30
N SER A 66 -16.78 15.92 1.01
CA SER A 66 -17.46 16.09 -0.27
C SER A 66 -17.69 17.56 -0.62
N GLY A 67 -18.12 17.80 -1.86
CA GLY A 67 -18.60 19.12 -2.28
C GLY A 67 -17.49 20.11 -2.69
N ARG A 68 -17.90 21.35 -2.99
CA ARG A 68 -17.02 22.37 -3.59
C ARG A 68 -16.06 23.02 -2.60
N ASN A 69 -16.39 23.03 -1.32
CA ASN A 69 -15.57 23.65 -0.27
C ASN A 69 -14.64 22.65 0.42
N TRP A 70 -14.43 21.47 -0.20
CA TRP A 70 -13.68 20.36 0.38
C TRP A 70 -12.32 20.78 0.95
N LEU A 71 -11.60 21.71 0.33
CA LEU A 71 -10.28 22.13 0.81
C LEU A 71 -10.39 22.85 2.16
N ARG A 72 -11.34 23.77 2.30
CA ARG A 72 -11.61 24.47 3.56
C ARG A 72 -12.08 23.48 4.61
N ASP A 73 -12.99 22.59 4.24
CA ASP A 73 -13.56 21.63 5.19
C ASP A 73 -12.46 20.66 5.67
N LEU A 74 -11.61 20.16 4.76
CA LEU A 74 -10.45 19.33 5.10
C LEU A 74 -9.44 20.04 6.00
N SER A 75 -9.22 21.34 5.82
CA SER A 75 -8.30 22.12 6.67
C SER A 75 -8.73 22.19 8.15
N SER A 76 -9.99 21.87 8.44
CA SER A 76 -10.53 21.81 9.81
C SER A 76 -10.63 20.39 10.37
N ILE A 77 -10.30 19.37 9.57
CA ILE A 77 -10.37 17.96 9.97
C ILE A 77 -8.96 17.50 10.35
N GLU A 78 -8.81 17.06 11.59
CA GLU A 78 -7.56 16.54 12.12
C GLU A 78 -7.77 15.18 12.78
N ASN A 79 -6.72 14.34 12.77
CA ASN A 79 -6.66 13.04 13.45
C ASN A 79 -7.92 12.17 13.23
N SER A 80 -8.44 12.17 12.01
CA SER A 80 -9.69 11.51 11.64
C SER A 80 -9.49 10.51 10.51
N ILE A 81 -10.45 9.59 10.37
CA ILE A 81 -10.62 8.78 9.16
C ILE A 81 -11.54 9.52 8.20
N VAL A 82 -10.99 10.00 7.09
CA VAL A 82 -11.70 10.76 6.06
C VAL A 82 -12.10 9.86 4.91
N PHE A 83 -13.40 9.76 4.67
CA PHE A 83 -13.99 9.00 3.57
C PHE A 83 -14.28 9.92 2.39
N VAL A 84 -13.87 9.51 1.19
CA VAL A 84 -14.12 10.26 -0.05
C VAL A 84 -14.73 9.33 -1.09
N ASP A 85 -15.82 9.77 -1.70
CA ASP A 85 -16.46 9.04 -2.80
C ASP A 85 -15.88 9.42 -4.16
N GLU A 86 -15.95 8.49 -5.11
CA GLU A 86 -15.43 8.65 -6.47
C GLU A 86 -16.11 9.77 -7.27
N ASP A 87 -17.36 10.09 -6.93
CA ASP A 87 -18.15 11.14 -7.56
C ASP A 87 -17.60 12.54 -7.26
N ASN A 88 -16.68 12.65 -6.29
CA ASN A 88 -15.98 13.88 -6.00
C ASN A 88 -14.78 14.06 -6.95
N ALA A 89 -14.96 14.86 -7.99
CA ALA A 89 -13.92 15.14 -8.98
C ALA A 89 -12.58 15.63 -8.38
N PHE A 90 -12.62 16.32 -7.23
CA PHE A 90 -11.40 16.78 -6.56
C PHE A 90 -10.50 15.63 -6.09
N MET A 91 -11.04 14.44 -5.83
CA MET A 91 -10.26 13.28 -5.35
C MET A 91 -9.13 12.92 -6.32
N ARG A 92 -9.32 13.18 -7.61
CA ARG A 92 -8.36 12.90 -8.69
C ARG A 92 -7.36 14.03 -8.92
N SER A 93 -7.45 15.12 -8.16
CA SER A 93 -6.60 16.30 -8.34
C SER A 93 -5.28 16.18 -7.57
N TYR A 94 -4.23 16.81 -8.11
CA TYR A 94 -2.98 17.02 -7.37
C TYR A 94 -3.18 17.91 -6.13
N GLU A 95 -4.17 18.80 -6.15
CA GLU A 95 -4.51 19.64 -5.00
C GLU A 95 -4.98 18.80 -3.80
N PHE A 96 -5.82 17.79 -4.04
CA PHE A 96 -6.23 16.84 -3.01
C PHE A 96 -5.05 16.03 -2.49
N ALA A 97 -4.19 15.51 -3.38
CA ALA A 97 -2.99 14.77 -2.98
C ALA A 97 -2.05 15.62 -2.13
N HIS A 98 -1.89 16.90 -2.50
CA HIS A 98 -1.11 17.85 -1.73
C HIS A 98 -1.73 18.09 -0.35
N ALA A 99 -3.03 18.37 -0.27
CA ALA A 99 -3.71 18.59 1.01
C ALA A 99 -3.67 17.35 1.91
N ALA A 100 -3.90 16.16 1.35
CA ALA A 100 -3.86 14.90 2.08
C ALA A 100 -2.48 14.62 2.69
N ARG A 101 -1.40 14.91 1.93
CA ARG A 101 -0.02 14.78 2.38
C ARG A 101 0.34 15.69 3.56
N HIS A 102 -0.32 16.83 3.69
CA HIS A 102 -0.05 17.81 4.75
C HIS A 102 -1.14 17.80 5.82
N SER A 103 -1.80 16.66 6.02
CA SER A 103 -2.83 16.48 7.04
C SER A 103 -2.42 15.41 8.05
N SER A 104 -3.10 15.40 9.21
CA SER A 104 -2.93 14.37 10.23
C SER A 104 -3.92 13.21 10.08
N ASN A 105 -4.60 13.09 8.93
CA ASN A 105 -5.71 12.16 8.72
C ASN A 105 -5.29 10.86 8.04
N TYR A 106 -6.11 9.81 8.18
CA TYR A 106 -6.12 8.67 7.26
C TYR A 106 -7.29 8.81 6.29
N TYR A 107 -7.14 8.24 5.10
CA TYR A 107 -8.08 8.37 4.01
C TYR A 107 -8.57 7.02 3.54
N VAL A 108 -9.89 6.88 3.45
CA VAL A 108 -10.55 5.74 2.80
C VAL A 108 -11.20 6.26 1.53
N LEU A 109 -10.58 5.96 0.39
CA LEU A 109 -10.97 6.47 -0.92
C LEU A 109 -11.73 5.39 -1.67
N VAL A 110 -13.00 5.65 -1.99
CA VAL A 110 -13.75 4.80 -2.91
C VAL A 110 -13.39 5.23 -4.33
N ALA A 111 -12.81 4.33 -5.11
CA ALA A 111 -12.36 4.63 -6.46
C ALA A 111 -12.58 3.41 -7.38
N ARG A 112 -13.10 3.66 -8.59
CA ARG A 112 -13.12 2.65 -9.66
C ARG A 112 -11.78 2.51 -10.37
N GLU A 113 -11.11 3.63 -10.61
CA GLU A 113 -9.87 3.75 -11.38
C GLU A 113 -8.69 4.06 -10.45
N SER A 114 -7.48 3.82 -10.94
CA SER A 114 -6.24 4.18 -10.27
C SER A 114 -6.14 5.69 -9.96
N LEU A 115 -5.48 6.02 -8.84
CA LEU A 115 -5.19 7.39 -8.41
C LEU A 115 -3.66 7.64 -8.44
N PRO A 116 -3.07 7.88 -9.63
CA PRO A 116 -1.60 7.95 -9.81
C PRO A 116 -0.92 9.08 -9.03
N GLN A 117 -1.67 10.11 -8.65
CA GLN A 117 -1.20 11.22 -7.84
C GLN A 117 -1.00 10.86 -6.35
N LEU A 118 -1.43 9.66 -5.92
CA LEU A 118 -1.35 9.20 -4.53
C LEU A 118 -0.48 7.95 -4.40
N PRO A 119 0.51 7.92 -3.48
CA PRO A 119 1.40 6.78 -3.28
C PRO A 119 0.77 5.76 -2.31
N TYR A 120 -0.34 5.14 -2.69
CA TYR A 120 -0.96 4.11 -1.85
C TYR A 120 -0.31 2.75 -2.04
N SER A 121 -0.31 1.98 -0.95
CA SER A 121 0.26 0.65 -0.90
C SER A 121 -0.61 -0.36 -1.65
N VAL A 122 0.01 -1.32 -2.35
CA VAL A 122 -0.67 -2.47 -2.98
C VAL A 122 -1.50 -3.24 -1.96
N ASP A 123 -0.96 -3.34 -0.76
CA ASP A 123 -1.52 -4.03 0.40
C ASP A 123 -2.74 -3.32 1.03
N GLU A 124 -3.03 -2.08 0.60
CA GLU A 124 -4.15 -1.25 1.07
C GLU A 124 -5.26 -1.05 0.03
N ILE A 125 -5.29 -1.93 -0.98
CA ILE A 125 -6.33 -1.97 -2.01
C ILE A 125 -7.28 -3.11 -1.69
N TYR A 126 -8.51 -2.75 -1.32
CA TYR A 126 -9.52 -3.69 -0.87
C TYR A 126 -10.79 -3.65 -1.70
N GLY A 127 -11.43 -4.80 -1.83
CA GLY A 127 -12.83 -4.92 -2.23
C GLY A 127 -13.72 -5.08 -1.01
N LEU A 128 -15.01 -4.81 -1.17
CA LEU A 128 -16.03 -5.08 -0.16
C LEU A 128 -16.85 -6.30 -0.57
N LYS A 129 -16.97 -7.30 0.32
CA LYS A 129 -17.76 -8.51 0.06
C LYS A 129 -18.75 -8.80 1.19
N ASN A 130 -19.91 -9.30 0.82
CA ASN A 130 -20.86 -9.86 1.77
C ASN A 130 -20.31 -11.18 2.34
N THR A 131 -20.38 -11.32 3.66
CA THR A 131 -19.84 -12.44 4.44
C THR A 131 -20.90 -13.42 4.90
N ASN A 132 -22.18 -13.13 4.64
CA ASN A 132 -23.27 -14.06 4.93
C ASN A 132 -23.15 -15.31 4.06
N ARG A 133 -22.84 -16.46 4.66
CA ARG A 133 -23.12 -17.77 4.08
C ARG A 133 -24.61 -18.05 4.28
N SER A 134 -25.40 -18.01 3.21
CA SER A 134 -26.80 -18.44 3.27
C SER A 134 -26.86 -19.96 3.46
N THR A 135 -26.88 -20.43 4.70
CA THR A 135 -27.07 -21.87 5.03
C THR A 135 -28.52 -22.24 5.30
N THR A 136 -29.47 -21.31 5.19
CA THR A 136 -30.88 -21.56 5.50
C THR A 136 -31.78 -21.41 4.27
N LYS A 137 -32.61 -22.43 4.05
CA LYS A 137 -33.59 -22.57 2.96
C LYS A 137 -34.77 -21.57 3.03
N TYR A 138 -34.73 -20.60 3.96
CA TYR A 138 -35.78 -19.62 4.23
C TYR A 138 -35.20 -18.20 4.32
N PRO A 139 -35.86 -17.18 3.74
CA PRO A 139 -35.44 -15.79 3.86
C PRO A 139 -35.77 -15.27 5.26
N VAL A 140 -34.86 -15.51 6.21
CA VAL A 140 -34.86 -14.74 7.46
C VAL A 140 -34.42 -13.33 7.10
N TYR A 141 -35.08 -12.29 7.61
CA TYR A 141 -34.61 -10.90 7.56
C TYR A 141 -33.29 -10.78 8.35
N SER A 142 -32.21 -11.32 7.81
CA SER A 142 -30.89 -11.35 8.43
C SER A 142 -30.13 -10.11 8.01
N ARG A 143 -29.54 -9.40 8.98
CA ARG A 143 -28.61 -8.29 8.73
C ARG A 143 -27.52 -8.73 7.75
N THR A 144 -27.23 -7.89 6.75
CA THR A 144 -26.14 -8.13 5.81
C THR A 144 -24.82 -7.75 6.45
N TYR A 145 -23.87 -8.68 6.53
CA TYR A 145 -22.53 -8.42 7.03
C TYR A 145 -21.56 -8.29 5.86
N ALA A 146 -20.81 -7.19 5.80
CA ALA A 146 -19.77 -6.99 4.80
C ALA A 146 -18.41 -6.72 5.46
N SER A 147 -17.34 -7.20 4.84
CA SER A 147 -15.98 -6.93 5.26
C SER A 147 -15.07 -6.70 4.06
N THR A 148 -13.96 -6.00 4.30
CA THR A 148 -12.93 -5.81 3.29
C THR A 148 -12.19 -7.12 2.99
N TYR A 149 -11.65 -7.23 1.78
CA TYR A 149 -10.69 -8.26 1.39
C TYR A 149 -9.66 -7.64 0.44
N ARG A 150 -8.40 -8.05 0.51
CA ARG A 150 -7.36 -7.56 -0.40
C ARG A 150 -7.65 -8.00 -1.83
N ILE A 151 -7.57 -7.06 -2.78
CA ILE A 151 -7.76 -7.35 -4.19
C ILE A 151 -6.54 -8.04 -4.77
N TYR A 152 -5.35 -7.55 -4.43
CA TYR A 152 -4.09 -8.14 -4.85
C TYR A 152 -3.57 -9.08 -3.78
N GLY A 153 -3.26 -10.31 -4.18
CA GLY A 153 -2.69 -11.34 -3.33
C GLY A 153 -1.16 -11.33 -3.35
N THR A 154 -0.55 -12.12 -2.47
CA THR A 154 0.89 -12.36 -2.45
C THR A 154 1.29 -13.29 -3.59
N THR A 155 2.34 -12.95 -4.32
CA THR A 155 2.97 -13.86 -5.28
C THR A 155 3.87 -14.85 -4.56
N GLU A 156 3.71 -16.14 -4.86
CA GLU A 156 4.62 -17.18 -4.37
C GLU A 156 5.86 -17.26 -5.27
N PHE A 157 7.03 -17.43 -4.64
CA PHE A 157 8.31 -17.49 -5.32
C PHE A 157 8.99 -18.82 -5.02
N ILE A 158 9.05 -19.68 -6.03
CA ILE A 158 9.57 -21.05 -5.93
C ILE A 158 10.98 -21.22 -6.51
N GLY A 159 11.65 -20.14 -6.90
CA GLY A 159 13.02 -20.16 -7.42
C GLY A 159 13.15 -20.24 -8.94
N GLU A 160 12.07 -20.08 -9.69
CA GLU A 160 12.11 -20.04 -11.16
C GLU A 160 12.90 -18.82 -11.65
N LYS A 161 13.93 -19.08 -12.46
CA LYS A 161 14.81 -18.06 -13.02
C LYS A 161 14.05 -17.22 -14.08
N PRO A 162 13.86 -15.90 -13.88
CA PRO A 162 13.20 -15.05 -14.88
C PRO A 162 14.11 -14.80 -16.09
N GLN A 163 13.50 -14.43 -17.23
CA GLN A 163 14.24 -14.01 -18.43
C GLN A 163 14.79 -12.60 -18.29
N ALA A 164 14.08 -11.71 -17.59
CA ALA A 164 14.51 -10.36 -17.27
C ALA A 164 13.99 -9.89 -15.90
N VAL A 165 14.74 -8.99 -15.26
CA VAL A 165 14.34 -8.31 -14.03
C VAL A 165 14.16 -6.81 -14.32
N ILE A 166 13.01 -6.26 -13.95
CA ILE A 166 12.73 -4.82 -14.01
C ILE A 166 12.62 -4.32 -12.57
N VAL A 167 13.42 -3.32 -12.22
CA VAL A 167 13.42 -2.68 -10.90
C VAL A 167 12.83 -1.27 -11.04
N GLU A 168 11.93 -0.89 -10.14
CA GLU A 168 11.27 0.43 -10.16
C GLU A 168 12.27 1.58 -10.15
N ASP A 169 13.17 1.59 -9.16
CA ASP A 169 14.10 2.68 -8.94
C ASP A 169 15.35 2.59 -9.84
N SER A 170 16.17 3.64 -9.79
CA SER A 170 17.47 3.72 -10.46
C SER A 170 18.64 3.88 -9.49
N ASN A 171 18.37 3.76 -8.19
CA ASN A 171 19.29 4.12 -7.12
C ASN A 171 19.71 2.87 -6.33
N SER A 172 19.64 2.92 -5.00
CA SER A 172 20.16 1.88 -4.13
C SER A 172 19.50 0.51 -4.31
N GLY A 173 18.18 0.45 -4.50
CA GLY A 173 17.48 -0.80 -4.75
C GLY A 173 17.96 -1.43 -6.05
N TYR A 174 18.00 -0.65 -7.14
CA TYR A 174 18.52 -1.07 -8.43
C TYR A 174 19.98 -1.54 -8.35
N GLN A 175 20.87 -0.80 -7.68
CA GLN A 175 22.27 -1.19 -7.53
C GLN A 175 22.43 -2.55 -6.84
N PHE A 176 21.62 -2.81 -5.80
CA PHE A 176 21.63 -4.10 -5.12
C PHE A 176 21.11 -5.24 -6.01
N PHE A 177 19.93 -5.08 -6.61
CA PHE A 177 19.34 -6.13 -7.45
C PHE A 177 20.13 -6.37 -8.72
N SER A 178 20.73 -5.33 -9.31
CA SER A 178 21.60 -5.46 -10.49
C SER A 178 22.81 -6.34 -10.17
N ALA A 179 23.43 -6.19 -9.00
CA ALA A 179 24.55 -7.04 -8.58
C ALA A 179 24.16 -8.52 -8.38
N LEU A 180 22.93 -8.82 -7.95
CA LEU A 180 22.40 -10.19 -7.89
C LEU A 180 22.13 -10.75 -9.30
N CYS A 181 21.51 -9.94 -10.16
CA CYS A 181 21.21 -10.33 -11.52
C CYS A 181 22.48 -10.58 -12.35
N GLU A 182 23.54 -9.80 -12.16
CA GLU A 182 24.84 -9.97 -12.81
C GLU A 182 25.45 -11.34 -12.50
N LYS A 183 25.46 -11.74 -11.21
CA LYS A 183 25.92 -13.07 -10.77
C LYS A 183 25.08 -14.20 -11.37
N SER A 184 23.82 -13.92 -11.69
CA SER A 184 22.87 -14.86 -12.29
C SER A 184 22.88 -14.87 -13.83
N GLY A 185 23.59 -13.93 -14.46
CA GLY A 185 23.55 -13.71 -15.90
C GLY A 185 22.14 -13.36 -16.41
N ILE A 186 21.37 -12.58 -15.63
CA ILE A 186 20.01 -12.14 -15.98
C ILE A 186 20.06 -10.63 -16.27
N PRO A 187 19.46 -10.13 -17.36
CA PRO A 187 19.37 -8.70 -17.60
C PRO A 187 18.53 -8.01 -16.52
N CYS A 188 19.11 -7.00 -15.88
CA CYS A 188 18.45 -6.16 -14.88
C CYS A 188 18.29 -4.74 -15.40
N ILE A 189 17.07 -4.21 -15.33
CA ILE A 189 16.69 -2.95 -15.99
C ILE A 189 16.03 -2.02 -14.98
N SER A 190 16.54 -0.80 -14.87
CA SER A 190 15.89 0.26 -14.11
C SER A 190 14.71 0.82 -14.92
N ALA A 191 13.57 0.99 -14.26
CA ALA A 191 12.42 1.69 -14.81
C ALA A 191 12.46 3.20 -14.62
N ASN A 192 13.33 3.72 -13.75
CA ASN A 192 13.39 5.14 -13.39
C ASN A 192 12.02 5.68 -12.92
N GLY A 193 11.32 4.90 -12.11
CA GLY A 193 10.04 5.24 -11.49
C GLY A 193 8.88 4.35 -11.91
N LYS A 194 7.94 4.14 -10.98
CA LYS A 194 6.80 3.23 -11.13
C LYS A 194 5.98 3.39 -12.41
N SER A 195 5.77 4.64 -12.87
CA SER A 195 4.95 4.94 -14.04
C SER A 195 5.52 4.40 -15.36
N HIS A 196 6.82 4.10 -15.43
CA HIS A 196 7.46 3.56 -16.63
C HIS A 196 7.46 2.03 -16.68
N ILE A 197 7.13 1.35 -15.58
CA ILE A 197 7.23 -0.12 -15.53
C ILE A 197 6.30 -0.76 -16.55
N TYR A 198 5.08 -0.25 -16.73
CA TYR A 198 4.13 -0.79 -17.69
C TYR A 198 4.69 -0.80 -19.12
N ASP A 199 5.18 0.35 -19.59
CA ASP A 199 5.70 0.49 -20.95
C ASP A 199 6.93 -0.39 -21.16
N ILE A 200 7.85 -0.44 -20.19
CA ILE A 200 9.04 -1.30 -20.26
C ILE A 200 8.65 -2.77 -20.32
N VAL A 201 7.70 -3.22 -19.49
CA VAL A 201 7.23 -4.61 -19.53
C VAL A 201 6.57 -4.92 -20.88
N LEU A 202 5.76 -4.01 -21.41
CA LEU A 202 5.04 -4.18 -22.67
C LEU A 202 5.98 -4.32 -23.88
N GLU A 203 6.98 -3.44 -23.99
CA GLU A 203 7.87 -3.33 -25.15
C GLU A 203 8.94 -4.42 -25.23
N ARG A 204 9.20 -5.12 -24.12
CA ARG A 204 10.21 -6.18 -24.03
C ARG A 204 9.86 -7.40 -24.89
N GLU A 205 10.87 -8.11 -25.37
CA GLU A 205 10.67 -9.40 -26.04
C GLU A 205 10.49 -10.53 -25.04
N GLU A 206 11.10 -10.40 -23.85
CA GLU A 206 11.02 -11.37 -22.77
C GLU A 206 9.57 -11.54 -22.29
N SER A 207 9.18 -12.81 -22.16
CA SER A 207 7.83 -13.23 -21.79
C SER A 207 7.71 -13.60 -20.31
N ASP A 208 8.81 -13.98 -19.65
CA ASP A 208 8.86 -14.23 -18.20
C ASP A 208 9.71 -13.17 -17.50
N VAL A 209 9.02 -12.25 -16.83
CA VAL A 209 9.60 -11.03 -16.26
C VAL A 209 9.34 -10.98 -14.76
N LEU A 210 10.39 -10.72 -14.00
CA LEU A 210 10.28 -10.38 -12.58
C LEU A 210 10.31 -8.85 -12.44
N VAL A 211 9.24 -8.28 -11.89
CA VAL A 211 9.19 -6.86 -11.52
C VAL A 211 9.45 -6.74 -10.02
N ILE A 212 10.36 -5.85 -9.65
CA ILE A 212 10.70 -5.50 -8.27
C ILE A 212 10.38 -4.03 -8.07
N ALA A 213 9.49 -3.71 -7.13
CA ALA A 213 9.03 -2.35 -6.89
C ALA A 213 8.65 -2.10 -5.42
N ASP A 214 8.60 -0.84 -5.00
CA ASP A 214 8.27 -0.45 -3.64
C ASP A 214 6.75 -0.57 -3.41
N GLY A 215 6.33 -1.71 -2.85
CA GLY A 215 4.94 -2.06 -2.61
C GLY A 215 4.17 -1.05 -1.75
N ALA A 216 4.85 -0.29 -0.90
CA ALA A 216 4.27 0.78 -0.10
C ALA A 216 3.66 1.92 -0.94
N ALA A 217 4.08 2.09 -2.20
CA ALA A 217 3.64 3.16 -3.10
C ALA A 217 3.30 2.70 -4.53
N PHE A 218 3.39 1.41 -4.82
CA PHE A 218 3.16 0.82 -6.15
C PHE A 218 1.68 0.55 -6.49
N GLY A 219 0.77 0.74 -5.53
CA GLY A 219 -0.66 0.51 -5.70
C GLY A 219 -1.29 1.11 -6.97
N PRO A 220 -0.94 2.34 -7.39
CA PRO A 220 -1.45 2.93 -8.62
C PRO A 220 -1.19 2.14 -9.91
N GLU A 221 -0.10 1.37 -9.98
CA GLU A 221 0.30 0.69 -11.22
C GLU A 221 -0.29 -0.73 -11.35
N MET A 222 -0.87 -1.24 -10.26
CA MET A 222 -1.30 -2.64 -10.19
C MET A 222 -2.34 -3.01 -11.23
N GLU A 223 -3.29 -2.13 -11.53
CA GLU A 223 -4.33 -2.39 -12.55
C GLU A 223 -3.71 -2.55 -13.94
N LEU A 224 -2.80 -1.65 -14.31
CA LEU A 224 -2.11 -1.68 -15.60
C LEU A 224 -1.22 -2.92 -15.71
N LEU A 225 -0.39 -3.23 -14.72
CA LEU A 225 0.49 -4.42 -14.78
C LEU A 225 -0.29 -5.73 -14.78
N THR A 226 -1.38 -5.82 -13.99
CA THR A 226 -2.23 -7.03 -13.99
C THR A 226 -2.86 -7.26 -15.37
N SER A 227 -3.15 -6.19 -16.12
CA SER A 227 -3.68 -6.33 -17.48
C SER A 227 -2.69 -7.01 -18.45
N LEU A 228 -1.38 -6.82 -18.24
CA LEU A 228 -0.32 -7.44 -19.04
C LEU A 228 -0.09 -8.92 -18.73
N GLN A 229 -0.53 -9.41 -17.57
CA GLN A 229 -0.41 -10.83 -17.20
C GLN A 229 -1.20 -11.77 -18.12
N ARG A 230 -2.07 -11.23 -18.98
CA ARG A 230 -2.79 -12.00 -20.02
C ARG A 230 -1.89 -12.35 -21.21
N PHE A 231 -0.75 -11.66 -21.35
CA PHE A 231 0.16 -11.78 -22.48
C PHE A 231 1.58 -12.21 -22.06
N LYS A 232 1.99 -11.91 -20.83
CA LYS A 232 3.30 -12.24 -20.28
C LYS A 232 3.18 -12.91 -18.91
N SER A 233 4.14 -13.77 -18.59
CA SER A 233 4.37 -14.25 -17.22
C SER A 233 5.06 -13.13 -16.45
N ILE A 234 4.30 -12.42 -15.60
CA ILE A 234 4.81 -11.32 -14.79
C ILE A 234 4.70 -11.71 -13.32
N LYS A 235 5.86 -11.85 -12.67
CA LYS A 235 5.97 -12.05 -11.22
C LYS A 235 6.26 -10.71 -10.56
N LEU A 236 5.53 -10.37 -9.51
CA LEU A 236 5.64 -9.09 -8.81
C LEU A 236 6.24 -9.32 -7.43
N PHE A 237 7.49 -8.90 -7.22
CA PHE A 237 8.10 -8.83 -5.90
C PHE A 237 7.96 -7.41 -5.37
N LEU A 238 7.05 -7.24 -4.41
CA LEU A 238 6.61 -5.94 -3.90
C LEU A 238 6.89 -5.83 -2.39
N PRO A 239 8.17 -5.76 -1.97
CA PRO A 239 8.50 -5.46 -0.58
C PRO A 239 7.98 -4.07 -0.18
N GLU A 240 7.94 -3.75 1.12
CA GLU A 240 7.50 -2.41 1.55
C GLU A 240 8.36 -1.31 0.92
N SER A 241 9.68 -1.47 0.99
CA SER A 241 10.66 -0.78 0.16
C SER A 241 11.99 -1.53 0.19
N PHE A 242 12.98 -1.10 -0.60
CA PHE A 242 14.34 -1.61 -0.44
C PHE A 242 14.92 -1.35 0.97
N GLU A 243 14.72 -0.16 1.54
CA GLU A 243 15.22 0.15 2.89
C GLU A 243 14.59 -0.73 3.97
N TRP A 244 13.31 -1.06 3.82
CA TRP A 244 12.65 -2.03 4.68
C TRP A 244 13.29 -3.41 4.58
N LEU A 245 13.68 -3.87 3.38
CA LEU A 245 14.41 -5.14 3.22
C LEU A 245 15.75 -5.11 3.96
N VAL A 246 16.47 -3.99 3.87
CA VAL A 246 17.74 -3.81 4.59
C VAL A 246 17.53 -3.85 6.11
N LEU A 247 16.52 -3.16 6.63
CA LEU A 247 16.19 -3.16 8.06
C LEU A 247 15.73 -4.54 8.55
N LYS A 248 14.92 -5.24 7.74
CA LYS A 248 14.40 -6.58 8.03
C LYS A 248 15.46 -7.67 7.91
N SER A 249 16.55 -7.41 7.20
CA SER A 249 17.66 -8.35 7.09
C SER A 249 18.25 -8.69 8.46
N GLY A 250 19.07 -9.74 8.51
CA GLY A 250 19.79 -10.13 9.74
C GLY A 250 20.79 -9.10 10.28
N LEU A 251 20.87 -7.89 9.70
CA LEU A 251 21.82 -6.84 10.10
C LEU A 251 21.40 -6.08 11.36
N PHE A 252 20.10 -5.90 11.59
CA PHE A 252 19.56 -5.13 12.70
C PHE A 252 18.67 -6.00 13.58
N THR A 253 19.27 -6.65 14.58
CA THR A 253 18.59 -7.63 15.45
C THR A 253 18.15 -7.05 16.80
N ASP A 254 18.30 -5.73 16.99
CA ASP A 254 17.81 -5.07 18.20
C ASP A 254 16.28 -5.14 18.28
N LYS A 255 15.77 -5.28 19.51
CA LYS A 255 14.34 -5.50 19.77
C LYS A 255 13.47 -4.37 19.22
N GLU A 256 13.94 -3.12 19.32
CA GLU A 256 13.20 -1.95 18.85
C GLU A 256 12.97 -2.02 17.33
N THR A 257 14.01 -2.32 16.54
CA THR A 257 13.87 -2.52 15.09
C THR A 257 12.90 -3.65 14.76
N GLN A 258 12.99 -4.78 15.47
CA GLN A 258 12.12 -5.94 15.22
C GLN A 258 10.65 -5.64 15.55
N ASP A 259 10.39 -4.98 16.69
CA ASP A 259 9.04 -4.56 17.08
C ASP A 259 8.46 -3.54 16.09
N MET A 260 9.29 -2.60 15.60
CA MET A 260 8.93 -1.62 14.57
C MET A 260 8.58 -2.27 13.23
N LEU A 261 9.36 -3.25 12.77
CA LEU A 261 9.09 -3.96 11.52
C LEU A 261 7.84 -4.83 11.60
N LEU A 262 7.54 -5.38 12.79
CA LEU A 262 6.35 -6.20 13.01
C LEU A 262 5.07 -5.37 13.05
N ASN A 263 5.11 -4.18 13.67
CA ASN A 263 3.95 -3.30 13.81
C ASN A 263 4.26 -1.86 13.36
N PRO A 264 4.53 -1.60 12.06
CA PRO A 264 4.98 -0.27 11.62
C PRO A 264 3.95 0.84 11.89
N PHE A 265 2.66 0.52 11.85
CA PHE A 265 1.58 1.46 12.17
C PHE A 265 1.69 2.03 13.59
N ASP A 266 2.33 1.34 14.53
CA ASP A 266 2.59 1.83 15.88
C ASP A 266 3.80 2.77 15.97
N TYR A 267 4.53 2.99 14.87
CA TYR A 267 5.74 3.82 14.80
C TYR A 267 5.59 5.00 13.83
N ILE A 268 4.75 4.88 12.81
CA ILE A 268 4.66 5.84 11.70
C ILE A 268 3.57 6.88 11.92
N GLU A 269 3.99 8.15 12.00
CA GLU A 269 3.11 9.30 12.17
C GLU A 269 2.71 9.87 10.79
N SER A 270 1.41 9.93 10.48
CA SER A 270 0.94 10.29 9.13
C SER A 270 1.26 11.71 8.70
N SER A 271 1.36 12.64 9.66
CA SER A 271 1.74 14.02 9.37
C SER A 271 3.23 14.19 9.06
N GLU A 272 4.07 13.23 9.44
CA GLU A 272 5.51 13.24 9.19
C GLU A 272 5.87 12.44 7.94
N PHE A 273 5.26 11.26 7.79
CA PHE A 273 5.56 10.32 6.72
C PHE A 273 4.29 9.98 5.93
N PHE A 274 4.27 10.38 4.65
CA PHE A 274 3.11 10.14 3.79
C PHE A 274 3.06 8.70 3.25
N SER A 275 4.22 8.05 3.16
CA SER A 275 4.36 6.62 2.85
C SER A 275 5.29 5.95 3.85
N TRP A 276 5.14 4.64 4.04
CA TRP A 276 6.04 3.89 4.93
C TRP A 276 7.47 3.81 4.38
N GLU A 277 7.64 3.88 3.06
CA GLU A 277 8.95 3.98 2.41
C GLU A 277 9.77 5.18 2.93
N GLN A 278 9.13 6.35 3.10
CA GLN A 278 9.79 7.54 3.65
C GLN A 278 10.27 7.31 5.08
N PHE A 279 9.45 6.63 5.88
CA PHE A 279 9.80 6.27 7.25
C PHE A 279 10.98 5.29 7.29
N PHE A 280 10.92 4.18 6.56
CA PHE A 280 12.00 3.19 6.57
C PHE A 280 13.31 3.76 6.00
N THR A 281 13.22 4.67 5.03
CA THR A 281 14.37 5.43 4.54
C THR A 281 14.99 6.27 5.66
N HIS A 282 14.17 7.04 6.38
CA HIS A 282 14.62 7.86 7.51
C HIS A 282 15.29 7.01 8.60
N GLU A 283 14.65 5.90 9.00
CA GLU A 283 15.17 5.00 10.03
C GLU A 283 16.49 4.35 9.64
N LEU A 284 16.62 3.87 8.40
CA LEU A 284 17.86 3.25 7.94
C LEU A 284 19.01 4.26 7.86
N ILE A 285 18.76 5.48 7.36
CA ILE A 285 19.77 6.55 7.33
C ILE A 285 20.24 6.85 8.75
N ASN A 286 19.32 7.01 9.71
CA ASN A 286 19.68 7.32 11.08
C ASN A 286 20.46 6.20 11.76
N LYS A 287 20.03 4.94 11.62
CA LYS A 287 20.71 3.78 12.21
C LYS A 287 22.11 3.54 11.65
N THR A 288 22.34 3.89 10.40
CA THR A 288 23.63 3.65 9.72
C THR A 288 24.55 4.86 9.74
N LYS A 289 24.09 6.01 10.22
CA LYS A 289 24.81 7.28 10.22
C LYS A 289 26.17 7.17 10.92
N GLY A 290 27.23 7.57 10.20
CA GLY A 290 28.60 7.55 10.73
C GLY A 290 29.22 6.15 10.84
N SER A 291 28.55 5.11 10.34
CA SER A 291 29.10 3.76 10.24
C SER A 291 29.79 3.52 8.90
N HIS A 292 30.60 2.47 8.81
CA HIS A 292 31.25 2.04 7.56
C HIS A 292 30.25 1.56 6.49
N PHE A 293 29.01 1.26 6.87
CA PHE A 293 27.91 0.89 6.00
C PHE A 293 26.82 1.96 5.97
N SER A 294 27.17 3.24 6.17
CA SER A 294 26.23 4.36 6.06
C SER A 294 25.40 4.25 4.78
N TYR A 295 24.08 4.28 4.93
CA TYR A 295 23.14 4.20 3.82
C TYR A 295 22.91 5.56 3.19
N GLN A 296 22.82 5.61 1.86
CA GLN A 296 22.43 6.79 1.09
C GLN A 296 21.50 6.34 -0.03
N LYS A 297 20.28 6.88 -0.07
CA LYS A 297 19.27 6.42 -1.03
C LYS A 297 19.73 6.54 -2.49
N SER A 298 20.43 7.62 -2.83
CA SER A 298 20.93 7.88 -4.19
C SER A 298 22.09 6.98 -4.63
N GLN A 299 22.88 6.45 -3.70
CA GLN A 299 24.07 5.67 -4.02
C GLN A 299 24.35 4.68 -2.90
N LEU A 300 24.17 3.39 -3.19
CA LEU A 300 24.41 2.32 -2.26
C LEU A 300 25.89 2.21 -1.92
N ASN A 301 26.17 2.08 -0.62
CA ASN A 301 27.51 1.83 -0.13
C ASN A 301 27.97 0.44 -0.58
N HIS A 302 29.22 0.32 -1.05
CA HIS A 302 29.81 -0.93 -1.54
C HIS A 302 29.71 -2.09 -0.53
N ALA A 303 29.66 -1.78 0.78
CA ALA A 303 29.44 -2.78 1.81
C ALA A 303 28.18 -3.62 1.59
N TYR A 304 27.14 -3.10 0.93
CA TYR A 304 25.89 -3.81 0.64
C TYR A 304 25.93 -4.68 -0.64
N LEU A 305 26.94 -4.51 -1.49
CA LEU A 305 27.08 -5.24 -2.76
C LEU A 305 27.83 -6.57 -2.59
N GLU A 306 28.64 -6.68 -1.53
CA GLU A 306 29.49 -7.86 -1.28
C GLU A 306 29.59 -8.22 0.20
N GLY A 307 30.03 -9.44 0.48
CA GLY A 307 30.34 -9.90 1.83
C GLY A 307 29.11 -10.10 2.73
N LYS A 308 29.28 -9.85 4.03
CA LYS A 308 28.30 -10.22 5.06
C LYS A 308 26.98 -9.45 4.93
N THR A 309 27.03 -8.15 4.67
CA THR A 309 25.86 -7.29 4.54
C THR A 309 25.01 -7.68 3.34
N HIS A 310 25.65 -7.94 2.20
CA HIS A 310 25.00 -8.46 1.01
C HIS A 310 24.28 -9.79 1.27
N ASN A 311 24.99 -10.75 1.89
CA ASN A 311 24.43 -12.06 2.20
C ASN A 311 23.25 -11.98 3.17
N ALA A 312 23.32 -11.14 4.20
CA ALA A 312 22.23 -10.97 5.17
C ALA A 312 20.93 -10.46 4.51
N ILE A 313 21.03 -9.54 3.54
CA ILE A 313 19.87 -9.06 2.79
C ILE A 313 19.39 -10.13 1.83
N LYS A 314 20.30 -10.76 1.08
CA LYS A 314 19.97 -11.83 0.13
C LYS A 314 19.22 -12.99 0.79
N GLU A 315 19.68 -13.44 1.95
CA GLU A 315 19.05 -14.54 2.71
C GLU A 315 17.65 -14.19 3.22
N SER A 316 17.32 -12.89 3.32
CA SER A 316 15.98 -12.43 3.69
C SER A 316 15.00 -12.36 2.51
N LEU A 317 15.50 -12.46 1.27
CA LEU A 317 14.67 -12.45 0.07
C LEU A 317 13.97 -13.80 -0.11
N PRO A 318 12.75 -13.81 -0.70
CA PRO A 318 12.16 -15.06 -1.15
C PRO A 318 12.98 -15.66 -2.31
N HIS A 319 12.66 -16.90 -2.72
CA HIS A 319 13.37 -17.58 -3.82
C HIS A 319 12.99 -16.97 -5.19
N LEU A 320 13.55 -15.81 -5.51
CA LEU A 320 13.25 -15.01 -6.72
C LEU A 320 13.84 -15.60 -8.02
N GLY A 321 14.66 -16.65 -7.93
CA GLY A 321 15.39 -17.19 -9.09
C GLY A 321 16.61 -16.35 -9.50
N ILE A 322 17.05 -15.43 -8.63
CA ILE A 322 18.28 -14.63 -8.76
C ILE A 322 19.21 -14.94 -7.56
N VAL A 323 20.52 -14.97 -7.82
CA VAL A 323 21.61 -15.44 -6.93
C VAL A 323 22.54 -14.30 -6.58
#